data_AF-A0AAD4T8K4-F1
#
_entry.id   AF-A0AAD4T8K4-F1
#
_cell.length_a   1.000
_cell.length_b   1.000
_cell.length_c   1.000
_cell.angle_alpha   90.00
_cell.angle_beta   90.00
_cell.angle_gamma   90.00
#
_symmetry.space_group_name_H-M   'P 1'
#
loop_
_entity.id
_entity.type
_entity.pdbx_description
1 polymer ?
#
loop_
_entity_poly.entity_id
_entity_poly.type
_entity_poly.pdbx_seq_one_letter_code
_entity_poly.pdbx_strand_id
1 'polypeptide(L)'
;MKVLWGFGVFVFLMCKWVNGFLELDELNVTEVSYVEEGYHGDVVQPLMVGLTLIPGAVAKGAVCLDGTPPGYHIHHGYGSGANSWLIQLEGGGWCNTVRNCVYRKTSRRGSSKFMEREIPFVGILSNKAEENP
;
A
#
# COMPACT_ATOMS: atom_id res chain seq x y z
N MET A 1 -21.49 23.65 51.58
CA MET A 1 -20.04 23.36 51.48
C MET A 1 -19.79 21.85 51.31
N LYS A 2 -20.23 21.26 50.19
CA LYS A 2 -19.95 19.85 49.83
C LYS A 2 -19.77 19.65 48.32
N VAL A 3 -20.23 20.61 47.50
CA VAL A 3 -20.17 20.54 46.03
C VAL A 3 -18.83 21.03 45.47
N LEU A 4 -18.06 21.85 46.21
CA LEU A 4 -16.76 22.36 45.75
C LEU A 4 -15.66 21.27 45.70
N TRP A 5 -15.73 20.27 46.58
CA TRP A 5 -14.76 19.18 46.61
C TRP A 5 -14.94 18.18 45.47
N GLY A 6 -16.18 18.00 44.99
CA GLY A 6 -16.49 17.10 43.88
C GLY A 6 -15.91 17.59 42.55
N PHE A 7 -15.97 18.90 42.28
CA PHE A 7 -15.36 19.49 41.09
C PHE A 7 -13.84 19.40 41.11
N GLY A 8 -13.21 19.62 42.27
CA GLY A 8 -11.76 19.47 42.40
C GLY A 8 -11.28 18.05 42.09
N VAL A 9 -11.99 17.03 42.61
CA VAL A 9 -11.66 15.62 42.36
C VAL A 9 -11.93 15.22 40.90
N PHE A 10 -13.00 15.73 40.28
CA PHE A 10 -13.33 15.43 38.89
C PHE A 10 -12.32 16.06 37.91
N VAL A 11 -11.89 17.30 38.16
CA VAL A 11 -10.82 17.95 37.39
C VAL A 11 -9.49 17.22 37.59
N PHE A 12 -9.17 16.76 38.80
CA PHE A 12 -7.93 16.01 39.04
C PHE A 12 -7.93 14.62 38.37
N LEU A 13 -9.08 13.95 38.31
CA LEU A 13 -9.26 12.69 37.59
C LEU A 13 -9.17 12.89 36.07
N MET A 14 -9.75 13.96 35.54
CA MET A 14 -9.60 14.32 34.12
C MET A 14 -8.18 14.76 33.79
N CYS A 15 -7.49 15.52 34.67
CA CYS A 15 -6.07 15.83 34.52
C CYS A 15 -5.20 14.58 34.57
N LYS A 16 -5.49 13.61 35.45
CA LYS A 16 -4.81 12.30 35.44
C LYS A 16 -5.13 11.48 34.20
N TRP A 17 -6.32 11.59 33.63
CA TRP A 17 -6.68 10.92 32.38
C TRP A 17 -6.00 11.56 31.16
N VAL A 18 -5.91 12.90 31.14
CA VAL A 18 -5.17 13.67 30.12
C VAL A 18 -3.67 13.39 30.23
N ASN A 19 -3.11 13.32 31.45
CA ASN A 19 -1.71 12.94 31.67
C ASN A 19 -1.44 11.45 31.41
N GLY A 20 -2.45 10.58 31.53
CA GLY A 20 -2.36 9.13 31.24
C GLY A 20 -2.68 8.74 29.79
N PHE A 21 -3.17 9.67 28.99
CA PHE A 21 -3.26 9.54 27.52
C PHE A 21 -1.96 10.01 26.84
N LEU A 22 -1.12 10.77 27.55
CA LEU A 22 0.14 11.32 27.05
C LEU A 22 1.35 10.40 27.25
N GLU A 23 1.13 9.09 27.42
CA GLU A 23 2.20 8.08 27.56
C GLU A 23 2.03 6.91 26.57
N LEU A 24 1.49 7.21 25.38
CA LEU A 24 1.48 6.32 24.21
C LEU A 24 1.82 7.06 22.89
N ASP A 25 2.47 8.23 22.98
CA ASP A 25 3.03 8.95 21.82
C ASP A 25 4.57 8.82 21.71
N GLU A 26 5.19 7.98 22.54
CA GLU A 26 6.60 7.57 22.38
C GLU A 26 6.73 6.28 21.55
N LEU A 27 6.18 6.26 20.34
CA LEU A 27 6.77 5.46 19.26
C LEU A 27 7.47 6.39 18.26
N ASN A 28 8.51 7.05 18.78
CA ASN A 28 9.72 7.44 18.08
C ASN A 28 9.55 7.86 16.61
N VAL A 29 8.95 9.05 16.40
CA VAL A 29 8.87 9.77 15.11
C VAL A 29 10.27 10.17 14.57
N THR A 30 11.33 9.83 15.28
CA THR A 30 12.74 10.08 14.96
C THR A 30 13.44 8.96 14.18
N GLU A 31 12.77 7.87 13.78
CA GLU A 31 13.28 6.96 12.71
C GLU A 31 12.72 7.28 11.31
N VAL A 32 11.89 8.31 11.16
CA VAL A 32 11.60 8.93 9.85
C VAL A 32 12.31 10.28 9.76
N SER A 33 13.54 10.35 10.27
CA SER A 33 14.53 11.33 9.84
C SER A 33 15.32 10.74 8.67
N TYR A 34 14.67 10.51 7.53
CA TYR A 34 15.38 10.57 6.26
C TYR A 34 15.55 12.06 5.93
N VAL A 35 16.49 12.68 6.66
CA VAL A 35 17.25 13.88 6.28
C VAL A 35 16.46 14.95 5.51
N GLU A 36 15.77 15.85 6.22
CA GLU A 36 15.47 17.20 5.72
C GLU A 36 16.70 18.10 5.96
N GLU A 37 17.82 17.79 5.29
CA GLU A 37 19.00 18.65 5.30
C GLU A 37 19.41 18.96 3.86
N GLY A 38 18.97 20.12 3.38
CA GLY A 38 19.66 20.88 2.34
C GLY A 38 19.93 20.19 1.01
N TYR A 39 18.90 19.79 0.27
CA TYR A 39 18.98 19.67 -1.18
C TYR A 39 17.69 20.23 -1.78
N HIS A 40 17.80 21.22 -2.67
CA HIS A 40 16.80 21.44 -3.71
C HIS A 40 16.96 20.32 -4.76
N GLY A 41 16.93 19.07 -4.29
CA GLY A 41 16.98 17.86 -5.07
C GLY A 41 15.55 17.47 -5.33
N ASP A 42 15.18 17.51 -6.60
CA ASP A 42 13.91 17.04 -7.15
C ASP A 42 13.39 15.84 -6.35
N VAL A 43 12.19 15.92 -5.78
CA VAL A 43 11.60 14.77 -5.08
C VAL A 43 11.38 13.72 -6.15
N VAL A 44 12.26 12.71 -6.18
CA VAL A 44 12.31 11.68 -7.23
C VAL A 44 11.10 10.77 -7.10
N GLN A 45 9.96 11.20 -7.63
CA GLN A 45 8.70 10.45 -7.57
C GLN A 45 8.81 9.17 -8.42
N PRO A 46 8.33 8.02 -7.93
CA PRO A 46 8.29 6.80 -8.72
C PRO A 46 7.25 6.92 -9.85
N LEU A 47 7.49 6.19 -10.94
CA LEU A 47 6.52 6.08 -12.02
C LEU A 47 5.31 5.27 -11.54
N MET A 48 4.16 5.92 -11.40
CA MET A 48 2.90 5.24 -11.06
C MET A 48 2.27 4.65 -12.31
N VAL A 49 1.94 3.36 -12.28
CA VAL A 49 1.40 2.64 -13.44
C VAL A 49 0.02 2.07 -13.13
N GLY A 50 -0.97 2.44 -13.95
CA GLY A 50 -2.37 2.05 -13.77
C GLY A 50 -2.68 0.58 -14.07
N LEU A 51 -3.69 0.06 -13.36
CA LEU A 51 -4.24 -1.28 -13.56
C LEU A 51 -5.09 -1.33 -14.83
N THR A 52 -4.76 -2.26 -15.72
CA THR A 52 -5.56 -2.62 -16.89
C THR A 52 -6.20 -4.00 -16.68
N LEU A 53 -7.53 -4.07 -16.69
CA LEU A 53 -8.25 -5.34 -16.66
C LEU A 53 -8.28 -5.98 -18.05
N ILE A 54 -8.11 -7.29 -18.12
CA ILE A 54 -8.07 -8.00 -19.41
C ILE A 54 -9.48 -8.12 -20.00
N PRO A 55 -9.79 -7.45 -21.13
CA PRO A 55 -11.11 -7.49 -21.73
C PRO A 55 -11.43 -8.89 -22.25
N GLY A 56 -12.65 -9.35 -22.01
CA GLY A 56 -13.13 -10.66 -22.45
C GLY A 56 -12.51 -11.87 -21.72
N ALA A 57 -11.66 -11.66 -20.71
CA ALA A 57 -11.03 -12.76 -19.95
C ALA A 57 -12.06 -13.68 -19.28
N VAL A 58 -13.09 -13.09 -18.67
CA VAL A 58 -14.19 -13.82 -18.02
C VAL A 58 -14.91 -14.73 -19.01
N ALA A 59 -15.19 -14.25 -20.22
CA ALA A 59 -15.84 -15.05 -21.26
C ALA A 59 -15.00 -16.26 -21.73
N LYS A 60 -13.67 -16.19 -21.56
CA LYS A 60 -12.73 -17.28 -21.84
C LYS A 60 -12.45 -18.17 -20.61
N GLY A 61 -13.08 -17.90 -19.46
CA GLY A 61 -12.85 -18.63 -18.21
C GLY A 61 -11.56 -18.27 -17.47
N ALA A 62 -10.83 -17.24 -17.91
CA ALA A 62 -9.66 -16.74 -17.21
C ALA A 62 -10.09 -15.73 -16.12
N VAL A 63 -10.05 -16.15 -14.86
CA VAL A 63 -10.60 -15.39 -13.72
C VAL A 63 -9.71 -15.44 -12.49
N CYS A 64 -9.85 -14.44 -11.61
CA CYS A 64 -9.37 -14.47 -10.24
C CYS A 64 -10.18 -15.44 -9.36
N LEU A 65 -9.78 -15.63 -8.10
CA LEU A 65 -10.45 -16.56 -7.16
C LEU A 65 -11.93 -16.24 -6.90
N ASP A 66 -12.34 -14.98 -7.05
CA ASP A 66 -13.74 -14.55 -6.89
C ASP A 66 -14.54 -14.48 -8.20
N GLY A 67 -13.93 -14.85 -9.34
CA GLY A 67 -14.56 -14.80 -10.66
C GLY A 67 -14.39 -13.47 -11.41
N THR A 68 -13.74 -12.46 -10.83
CA THR A 68 -13.44 -11.20 -11.52
C THR A 68 -12.36 -11.37 -12.59
N PRO A 69 -12.29 -10.49 -13.61
CA PRO A 69 -11.22 -10.56 -14.61
C PRO A 69 -9.86 -10.28 -13.96
N PRO A 70 -8.79 -10.97 -14.40
CA PRO A 70 -7.42 -10.59 -14.05
C PRO A 70 -7.04 -9.24 -14.67
N GLY A 71 -5.93 -8.67 -14.22
CA GLY A 71 -5.36 -7.44 -14.76
C GLY A 71 -3.84 -7.40 -14.67
N TYR A 72 -3.26 -6.38 -15.28
CA TYR A 72 -1.83 -6.11 -15.30
C TYR A 72 -1.55 -4.60 -15.25
N HIS A 73 -0.34 -4.24 -14.85
CA HIS A 73 0.18 -2.88 -14.95
C HIS A 73 1.21 -2.86 -16.08
N ILE A 74 1.09 -1.93 -17.04
CA ILE A 74 2.01 -1.84 -18.17
C ILE A 74 2.53 -0.43 -18.36
N HIS A 75 3.83 -0.31 -18.54
CA HIS A 75 4.49 0.90 -19.01
C HIS A 75 5.26 0.56 -20.28
N HIS A 76 5.10 1.36 -21.33
CA HIS A 76 5.71 1.08 -22.62
C HIS A 76 7.21 1.45 -22.60
N GLY A 77 8.05 0.53 -23.06
CA GLY A 77 9.47 0.80 -23.26
C GLY A 77 9.71 1.83 -24.36
N TYR A 78 10.88 2.47 -24.32
CA TYR A 78 11.31 3.49 -25.28
C TYR A 78 12.76 3.25 -25.72
N GLY A 79 13.19 3.92 -26.79
CA GLY A 79 14.56 3.80 -27.31
C GLY A 79 14.94 2.36 -27.64
N SER A 80 16.08 1.89 -27.12
CA SER A 80 16.56 0.52 -27.28
C SER A 80 15.67 -0.53 -26.60
N GLY A 81 14.89 -0.14 -25.59
CA GLY A 81 13.98 -1.02 -24.85
C GLY A 81 12.59 -1.18 -25.49
N ALA A 82 12.28 -0.49 -26.59
CA ALA A 82 10.94 -0.47 -27.18
C ALA A 82 10.42 -1.85 -27.61
N ASN A 83 11.32 -2.79 -27.93
CA ASN A 83 10.99 -4.16 -28.34
C ASN A 83 11.35 -5.23 -27.30
N SER A 84 11.74 -4.80 -26.09
CA SER A 84 12.10 -5.69 -24.99
C SER A 84 10.94 -5.79 -23.99
N TRP A 85 10.66 -7.00 -23.50
CA TRP A 85 9.58 -7.25 -22.55
C TRP A 85 10.14 -7.75 -21.23
N LEU A 86 9.75 -7.09 -20.13
CA LEU A 86 9.99 -7.54 -18.77
C LEU A 86 8.63 -7.90 -18.14
N ILE A 87 8.45 -9.16 -17.76
CA ILE A 87 7.21 -9.66 -17.16
C ILE A 87 7.49 -10.01 -15.70
N GLN A 88 6.94 -9.22 -14.78
CA GLN A 88 7.00 -9.48 -13.35
C GLN A 88 5.71 -10.15 -12.88
N LEU A 89 5.83 -11.31 -12.24
CA LEU A 89 4.69 -12.01 -11.62
C LEU A 89 4.66 -11.69 -10.12
N GLU A 90 3.60 -11.02 -9.67
CA GLU A 90 3.45 -10.68 -8.24
C GLU A 90 3.34 -11.96 -7.38
N GLY A 91 4.09 -12.01 -6.27
CA GLY A 91 4.08 -13.12 -5.33
C GLY A 91 2.92 -13.08 -4.31
N GLY A 92 3.22 -13.41 -3.05
CA GLY A 92 2.26 -13.28 -1.93
C GLY A 92 1.62 -14.57 -1.43
N GLY A 93 2.26 -15.72 -1.65
CA GLY A 93 1.83 -17.03 -1.16
C GLY A 93 0.56 -17.56 -1.81
N TRP A 94 0.03 -18.66 -1.27
CA TRP A 94 -1.15 -19.36 -1.80
C TRP A 94 -2.17 -19.72 -0.71
N CYS A 95 -3.37 -20.14 -1.10
CA CYS A 95 -4.36 -20.77 -0.22
C CYS A 95 -4.50 -22.26 -0.59
N ASN A 96 -4.64 -23.13 0.41
CA ASN A 96 -4.63 -24.59 0.22
C ASN A 96 -5.85 -25.30 0.81
N THR A 97 -6.81 -24.57 1.38
CA THR A 97 -8.08 -25.11 1.88
C THR A 97 -9.22 -24.24 1.38
N VAL A 98 -10.42 -24.83 1.24
CA VAL A 98 -11.63 -24.08 0.84
C VAL A 98 -11.84 -22.88 1.75
N ARG A 99 -11.72 -23.07 3.07
CA ARG A 99 -11.86 -21.98 4.06
C ARG A 99 -10.88 -20.84 3.82
N ASN A 100 -9.59 -21.15 3.61
CA ASN A 100 -8.58 -20.12 3.39
C ASN A 100 -8.74 -19.43 2.04
N CYS A 101 -9.17 -20.13 1.00
CA CYS A 101 -9.43 -19.54 -0.31
C CYS A 101 -10.69 -18.66 -0.33
N VAL A 102 -11.73 -19.03 0.42
CA VAL A 102 -12.93 -18.20 0.61
C VAL A 102 -12.60 -16.90 1.32
N TYR A 103 -11.67 -16.91 2.28
CA TYR A 103 -11.16 -15.69 2.88
C TYR A 103 -10.28 -14.91 1.89
N ARG A 104 -9.36 -15.58 1.19
CA ARG A 104 -8.39 -14.92 0.30
C ARG A 104 -9.04 -14.24 -0.90
N LYS A 105 -10.15 -14.77 -1.42
CA LYS A 105 -10.85 -14.16 -2.57
C LYS A 105 -11.41 -12.75 -2.27
N THR A 106 -11.52 -12.35 -1.00
CA THR A 106 -11.95 -11.00 -0.59
C THR A 106 -10.77 -10.03 -0.37
N SER A 107 -9.61 -10.31 -0.97
CA SER A 107 -8.39 -9.49 -0.86
C SER A 107 -7.85 -9.11 -2.24
N ARG A 108 -6.88 -8.19 -2.27
CA ARG A 108 -6.19 -7.77 -3.51
C ARG A 108 -5.56 -8.90 -4.31
N ARG A 109 -5.15 -9.98 -3.64
CA ARG A 109 -4.54 -11.17 -4.27
C ARG A 109 -5.56 -12.20 -4.75
N GLY A 110 -6.84 -11.96 -4.52
CA GLY A 110 -7.92 -12.91 -4.83
C GLY A 110 -9.03 -12.32 -5.72
N SER A 111 -9.08 -11.00 -5.87
CA SER A 111 -10.09 -10.31 -6.68
C SER A 111 -9.56 -8.98 -7.20
N SER A 112 -9.83 -8.69 -8.47
CA SER A 112 -9.46 -7.42 -9.08
C SER A 112 -10.31 -6.23 -8.60
N LYS A 113 -11.36 -6.47 -7.80
CA LYS A 113 -12.09 -5.40 -7.10
C LYS A 113 -11.25 -4.72 -6.01
N PHE A 114 -10.26 -5.43 -5.47
CA PHE A 114 -9.41 -4.96 -4.38
C PHE A 114 -7.95 -4.73 -4.79
N MET A 115 -7.61 -4.93 -6.07
CA MET A 115 -6.27 -4.61 -6.57
C MET A 115 -6.00 -3.11 -6.48
N GLU A 116 -4.75 -2.76 -6.23
CA GLU A 116 -4.26 -1.39 -6.33
C GLU A 116 -4.57 -0.82 -7.72
N ARG A 117 -5.11 0.39 -7.77
CA ARG A 117 -5.43 1.05 -9.04
C ARG A 117 -4.19 1.52 -9.77
N GLU A 118 -3.15 1.85 -9.03
CA GLU A 118 -1.85 2.24 -9.52
C GLU A 118 -0.79 1.66 -8.57
N ILE A 119 0.35 1.24 -9.13
CA ILE A 119 1.50 0.80 -8.34
C ILE A 119 2.76 1.54 -8.78
N PRO A 120 3.70 1.81 -7.85
CA PRO A 120 4.98 2.40 -8.21
C PRO A 120 5.85 1.35 -8.91
N PHE A 121 6.36 1.70 -10.08
CA PHE A 121 7.40 0.94 -10.77
C PHE A 121 8.76 1.41 -10.26
N VAL A 122 9.45 0.52 -9.54
CA VAL A 122 10.72 0.76 -8.83
C VAL A 122 11.68 -0.41 -9.03
N GLY A 123 12.96 -0.22 -8.73
CA GLY A 123 13.99 -1.26 -8.91
C GLY A 123 14.05 -1.69 -10.38
N ILE A 124 14.00 -3.01 -10.65
CA ILE A 124 14.05 -3.54 -12.03
C ILE A 124 12.88 -3.08 -12.93
N LEU A 125 11.79 -2.60 -12.34
CA LEU A 125 10.65 -2.05 -13.10
C LEU A 125 10.76 -0.53 -13.33
N SER A 126 11.72 0.13 -12.69
CA SER A 126 11.91 1.58 -12.78
C SER A 126 12.26 2.01 -14.20
N ASN A 127 11.83 3.21 -14.56
CA ASN A 127 12.18 3.88 -15.81
C ASN A 127 13.43 4.79 -15.66
N LYS A 128 14.08 4.77 -14.50
CA LYS A 128 15.27 5.57 -14.21
C LYS A 128 16.51 4.71 -14.32
N ALA A 129 17.50 5.19 -15.08
CA ALA A 129 18.75 4.45 -15.29
C ALA A 129 19.55 4.29 -13.99
N GLU A 130 19.36 5.18 -13.02
CA GLU A 130 20.02 5.12 -11.71
C GLU A 130 19.50 3.96 -10.85
N GLU A 131 18.24 3.55 -11.04
CA GLU A 131 17.60 2.44 -10.34
C GLU A 131 17.60 1.14 -11.15
N ASN A 132 17.57 1.26 -12.48
CA ASN A 132 17.51 0.17 -13.46
C ASN A 132 18.49 0.42 -14.63
N PRO A 133 19.79 0.13 -14.43
CA PRO A 133 20.85 0.42 -15.41
C PRO A 133 20.76 -0.35 -16.73
#